data_AF-A0A5U0QVJ5-F1
#
_entry.id   AF-A0A5U0QVJ5-F1
#
_cell.length_a   1.000
_cell.length_b   1.000
_cell.length_c   1.000
_cell.angle_alpha   90.00
_cell.angle_beta   90.00
_cell.angle_gamma   90.00
#
_symmetry.space_group_name_H-M   'P 1'
#
loop_
_entity.id
_entity.type
_entity.pdbx_description
1 polymer ?
#
loop_
_entity_poly.entity_id
_entity_poly.type
_entity_poly.pdbx_seq_one_letter_code
_entity_poly.pdbx_strand_id
1 'polypeptide(L)'
;MLMISIGGTIGTGLFIGAGQVIHEAGPLGAVLAFIFGGIVMYLALLCLAELAVAIPVAGSFQVYANTFISPAVGFTVGWMYWITWVICIASNFTAAAMITHIW
;
A
#
# COMPACT_ATOMS: atom_id res chain seq x y z
N MET A 1 1.36 16.27 -7.90
CA MET A 1 1.30 14.82 -7.58
C MET A 1 1.21 14.53 -6.08
N LEU A 2 1.75 15.37 -5.19
CA LEU A 2 1.68 15.20 -3.73
C LEU A 2 0.26 14.98 -3.18
N MET A 3 -0.76 15.57 -3.82
CA MET A 3 -2.15 15.52 -3.37
C MET A 3 -2.88 14.21 -3.73
N ILE A 4 -2.45 13.49 -4.78
CA ILE A 4 -3.10 12.22 -5.19
C ILE A 4 -2.63 11.07 -4.29
N SER A 5 -1.37 11.08 -3.82
CA SER A 5 -0.84 9.98 -3.00
C SER A 5 -1.44 9.93 -1.59
N ILE A 6 -1.79 11.10 -1.01
CA ILE A 6 -2.48 11.15 0.28
C ILE A 6 -3.91 10.59 0.14
N GLY A 7 -4.62 10.94 -0.94
CA GLY A 7 -5.95 10.43 -1.22
C GLY A 7 -6.00 8.92 -1.49
N GLY A 8 -4.92 8.33 -2.02
CA GLY A 8 -4.81 6.88 -2.24
C GLY A 8 -4.45 6.07 -0.99
N THR A 9 -3.75 6.68 -0.01
CA THR A 9 -3.29 6.00 1.20
C THR A 9 -4.31 6.06 2.34
N ILE A 10 -5.13 7.11 2.41
CA ILE A 10 -6.26 7.21 3.34
C ILE A 10 -7.46 6.44 2.75
N GLY A 11 -7.45 5.11 2.91
CA GLY A 11 -8.45 4.21 2.35
C GLY A 11 -9.29 3.45 3.38
N THR A 12 -10.11 2.53 2.88
CA THR A 12 -10.97 1.63 3.68
C THR A 12 -10.19 0.79 4.68
N GLY A 13 -8.92 0.47 4.42
CA GLY A 13 -8.04 -0.22 5.37
C GLY A 13 -7.81 0.54 6.67
N LEU A 14 -7.78 1.88 6.65
CA LEU A 14 -7.66 2.68 7.87
C LEU A 14 -8.98 2.74 8.64
N PHE A 15 -10.12 2.85 7.96
CA PHE A 15 -11.41 3.05 8.64
C PHE A 15 -12.12 1.75 9.05
N ILE A 16 -12.05 0.71 8.21
CA ILE A 16 -12.65 -0.61 8.48
C ILE A 16 -11.63 -1.51 9.16
N GLY A 17 -10.38 -1.51 8.67
CA GLY A 17 -9.32 -2.37 9.20
C GLY A 17 -8.82 -1.95 10.58
N ALA A 18 -8.70 -0.65 10.88
CA ALA A 18 -8.20 -0.23 12.20
C ALA A 18 -9.11 -0.66 13.36
N GLY A 19 -10.43 -0.70 13.14
CA GLY A 19 -11.38 -1.20 14.14
C GLY A 19 -11.15 -2.68 14.48
N GLN A 20 -10.88 -3.51 13.46
CA GLN A 20 -10.55 -4.92 13.65
C GLN A 20 -9.19 -5.09 14.35
N VAL A 21 -8.17 -4.31 13.95
CA VAL A 21 -6.84 -4.34 14.57
C VAL A 21 -6.90 -3.95 16.05
N ILE A 22 -7.70 -2.95 16.42
CA ILE A 22 -7.89 -2.56 17.82
C ILE A 22 -8.65 -3.63 18.61
N HIS A 23 -9.64 -4.29 17.99
CA HIS A 23 -10.39 -5.37 18.63
C HIS A 23 -9.52 -6.61 18.93
N GLU A 24 -8.64 -6.99 18.00
CA GLU A 24 -7.79 -8.17 18.15
C GLU A 24 -6.51 -7.92 18.97
N ALA A 25 -5.79 -6.82 18.71
CA ALA A 25 -4.49 -6.54 19.33
C ALA A 25 -4.59 -5.64 20.57
N GLY A 26 -5.77 -5.07 20.85
CA GLY A 26 -5.97 -4.07 21.89
C GLY A 26 -5.45 -2.68 21.52
N PRO A 27 -5.78 -1.62 22.29
CA PRO A 27 -5.45 -0.23 21.95
C PRO A 27 -3.94 0.02 21.84
N LEU A 28 -3.17 -0.54 22.77
CA LEU A 28 -1.71 -0.42 22.79
C LEU A 28 -1.04 -1.24 21.69
N GLY A 29 -1.56 -2.44 21.40
CA GLY A 29 -1.05 -3.31 20.34
C GLY A 29 -1.28 -2.71 18.95
N ALA A 30 -2.45 -2.09 18.74
CA ALA A 30 -2.76 -1.41 17.49
C ALA A 30 -1.81 -0.24 17.21
N VAL A 31 -1.55 0.63 18.21
CA VAL A 31 -0.61 1.76 18.05
C VAL A 31 0.79 1.29 17.71
N LEU A 32 1.30 0.26 18.41
CA LEU A 32 2.62 -0.31 18.12
C LEU A 32 2.68 -0.93 16.73
N ALA A 33 1.63 -1.64 16.30
CA ALA A 33 1.56 -2.22 14.96
C ALA A 33 1.58 -1.15 13.86
N PHE A 34 0.84 -0.05 14.04
CA PHE A 34 0.83 1.07 13.09
C PHE A 34 2.18 1.80 13.05
N ILE A 35 2.84 2.02 14.19
CA ILE A 35 4.17 2.64 14.23
C ILE A 35 5.19 1.75 13.52
N PHE A 36 5.21 0.46 13.84
CA PHE A 36 6.14 -0.49 13.23
C PHE A 36 5.93 -0.59 11.72
N GLY A 37 4.68 -0.75 11.27
CA GLY A 37 4.34 -0.76 9.85
C GLY A 37 4.71 0.55 9.15
N GLY A 38 4.50 1.69 9.81
CA GLY A 38 4.89 3.01 9.32
C GLY A 38 6.40 3.15 9.14
N ILE A 39 7.21 2.67 10.08
CA ILE A 39 8.68 2.68 9.99
C ILE A 39 9.15 1.83 8.82
N VAL A 40 8.64 0.59 8.69
CA VAL A 40 9.00 -0.30 7.58
C VAL A 40 8.68 0.34 6.24
N MET A 41 7.49 0.95 6.12
CA MET A 41 7.08 1.59 4.88
C MET A 41 7.88 2.87 4.59
N TYR A 42 8.21 3.65 5.62
CA TYR A 42 9.08 4.82 5.49
C TYR A 42 10.45 4.44 4.95
N LEU A 43 11.08 3.39 5.48
CA LEU A 43 12.36 2.89 4.99
C LEU A 43 12.26 2.42 3.54
N ALA A 44 11.20 1.70 3.19
CA ALA A 44 10.96 1.25 1.81
C ALA A 44 10.82 2.43 0.83
N LEU A 45 10.09 3.47 1.20
CA LEU A 45 9.94 4.69 0.41
C LEU A 45 11.24 5.48 0.30
N LEU A 46 12.07 5.48 1.35
CA LEU A 46 13.38 6.14 1.33
C LEU A 46 14.32 5.48 0.30
N CYS A 47 14.43 4.14 0.32
CA CYS A 47 15.20 3.40 -0.67
C CYS A 47 14.72 3.66 -2.11
N LEU A 48 13.40 3.71 -2.30
CA LEU A 48 12.83 4.02 -3.60
C LEU A 48 13.10 5.47 -4.03
N ALA A 49 13.04 6.42 -3.10
CA ALA A 49 13.30 7.82 -3.39
C ALA A 49 14.75 8.03 -3.86
N GLU A 50 15.72 7.37 -3.21
CA GLU A 50 17.12 7.40 -3.65
C GLU A 50 17.27 6.85 -5.07
N LEU A 51 16.60 5.74 -5.37
CA LEU A 51 16.63 5.13 -6.70
C LEU A 51 15.95 5.99 -7.77
N ALA A 52 14.87 6.68 -7.40
CA ALA A 52 14.14 7.60 -8.27
C ALA A 52 14.95 8.87 -8.59
N VAL A 53 15.77 9.35 -7.65
CA VAL A 53 16.70 10.47 -7.90
C VAL A 53 17.87 10.01 -8.75
N ALA A 54 18.40 8.81 -8.52
CA ALA A 54 19.54 8.29 -9.28
C ALA A 54 19.20 7.96 -10.74
N ILE A 55 18.00 7.41 -11.01
CA ILE A 55 17.59 6.99 -12.36
C ILE A 55 16.13 7.42 -12.59
N PRO A 56 15.88 8.63 -13.12
CA PRO A 56 14.51 9.13 -13.32
C PRO A 56 13.86 8.48 -14.55
N VAL A 57 13.32 7.26 -14.38
CA VAL A 57 12.55 6.54 -15.41
C VAL A 57 11.06 6.52 -15.10
N ALA A 58 10.22 6.70 -16.12
CA ALA A 58 8.75 6.73 -16.02
C ALA A 58 8.10 5.33 -15.79
N GLY A 59 8.82 4.42 -15.13
CA GLY A 59 8.50 3.00 -15.08
C GLY A 59 8.04 2.45 -13.72
N SER A 60 8.08 3.27 -12.67
CA SER A 60 7.74 2.87 -11.30
C SER A 60 8.59 1.68 -10.78
N PHE A 61 8.22 1.10 -9.63
CA PHE A 61 8.94 0.00 -8.93
C PHE A 61 9.24 -1.21 -9.84
N GLN A 62 8.39 -1.46 -10.84
CA GLN A 62 8.53 -2.56 -11.80
C GLN A 62 9.79 -2.44 -12.67
N VAL A 63 10.12 -1.23 -13.14
CA VAL A 63 11.30 -1.01 -14.00
C VAL A 63 12.59 -1.11 -13.19
N TYR A 64 12.58 -0.69 -11.93
CA TYR A 64 13.69 -0.89 -11.03
C TYR A 64 13.92 -2.38 -10.72
N ALA A 65 12.86 -3.14 -10.45
CA ALA A 65 12.96 -4.59 -10.24
C ALA A 65 13.44 -5.36 -11.48
N ASN A 66 13.02 -4.93 -12.68
CA ASN A 66 13.47 -5.51 -13.94
C ASN A 66 14.97 -5.26 -14.21
N THR A 67 15.42 -4.03 -13.92
CA THR A 67 16.80 -3.59 -14.20
C THR A 67 17.81 -4.11 -13.19
N PHE A 68 17.47 -4.13 -11.89
CA PHE A 68 18.42 -4.44 -10.81
C PHE A 68 18.39 -5.88 -10.31
N ILE A 69 17.30 -6.62 -10.51
CA ILE A 69 17.16 -7.99 -9.99
C ILE A 69 17.16 -9.00 -11.14
N SER A 70 16.08 -9.02 -11.93
CA SER A 70 15.98 -9.83 -13.15
C SER A 70 14.69 -9.49 -13.92
N PRO A 71 14.65 -9.78 -15.24
CA PRO A 71 13.43 -9.60 -16.03
C PRO A 71 12.22 -10.39 -15.50
N ALA A 72 12.46 -11.60 -14.95
CA ALA A 72 11.41 -12.45 -14.38
C ALA A 72 10.79 -11.83 -13.11
N VAL A 73 11.63 -11.30 -12.22
CA VAL A 73 11.16 -10.63 -10.99
C VAL A 73 10.40 -9.34 -11.34
N GLY A 74 10.85 -8.58 -12.34
CA GLY A 74 10.11 -7.43 -12.84
C GLY A 74 8.69 -7.78 -13.31
N PHE A 75 8.53 -8.89 -14.04
CA PHE A 75 7.21 -9.37 -14.48
C PHE A 75 6.32 -9.78 -13.29
N THR A 76 6.86 -10.54 -12.33
CA THR A 76 6.12 -10.97 -11.13
C THR A 76 5.66 -9.78 -10.29
N VAL A 77 6.53 -8.80 -10.06
CA VAL A 77 6.19 -7.58 -9.30
C VAL A 77 5.08 -6.80 -10.01
N GLY A 78 5.12 -6.71 -11.34
CA GLY A 78 4.05 -6.09 -12.13
C GLY A 78 2.69 -6.75 -11.93
N TRP A 79 2.64 -8.08 -12.01
CA TRP A 79 1.41 -8.83 -11.77
C TRP A 79 0.91 -8.73 -10.33
N MET A 80 1.81 -8.84 -9.35
CA MET A 80 1.45 -8.71 -7.93
C MET A 80 0.89 -7.31 -7.64
N TYR A 81 1.47 -6.28 -8.24
CA TYR A 81 0.97 -4.91 -8.13
C TYR A 81 -0.43 -4.80 -8.74
N TRP A 82 -0.63 -5.32 -9.95
CA TRP A 82 -1.95 -5.30 -10.60
C TRP A 82 -3.02 -6.03 -9.77
N ILE A 83 -2.71 -7.23 -9.26
CA ILE A 83 -3.62 -8.00 -8.40
C ILE A 83 -3.97 -7.21 -7.13
N THR A 84 -2.98 -6.56 -6.51
CA THR A 84 -3.20 -5.72 -5.33
C THR A 84 -4.21 -4.60 -5.61
N TRP A 85 -4.13 -3.97 -6.77
CA TRP A 85 -5.10 -2.95 -7.18
C TRP A 85 -6.51 -3.51 -7.42
N VAL A 86 -6.62 -4.67 -8.06
CA VAL A 86 -7.92 -5.34 -8.25
C VAL A 86 -8.58 -5.67 -6.92
N ILE A 87 -7.81 -6.23 -5.98
CA ILE A 87 -8.29 -6.55 -4.63
C ILE A 87 -8.68 -5.27 -3.87
N CYS A 88 -7.89 -4.20 -3.99
CA CYS A 88 -8.19 -2.91 -3.36
C CYS A 88 -9.53 -2.33 -3.85
N ILE A 89 -9.79 -2.40 -5.16
CA ILE A 89 -11.08 -1.98 -5.74
C ILE A 89 -12.22 -2.84 -5.18
N ALA A 90 -12.07 -4.17 -5.17
CA ALA A 90 -13.07 -5.06 -4.61
C ALA A 90 -13.36 -4.75 -3.12
N SER A 91 -12.31 -4.51 -2.32
CA SER A 91 -12.42 -4.11 -0.92
C SER A 91 -13.20 -2.80 -0.76
N ASN A 92 -12.96 -1.81 -1.62
CA ASN A 92 -13.69 -0.53 -1.59
C ASN A 92 -15.18 -0.70 -1.95
N PHE A 93 -15.52 -1.62 -2.86
CA PHE A 93 -16.92 -1.97 -3.15
C PHE A 93 -17.59 -2.68 -1.98
N THR A 94 -16.93 -3.64 -1.33
CA THR A 94 -17.47 -4.31 -0.15
C THR A 94 -17.68 -3.34 1.01
N ALA A 95 -16.72 -2.43 1.24
CA ALA A 95 -16.85 -1.35 2.20
C ALA A 95 -18.06 -0.46 1.92
N ALA A 96 -18.25 -0.03 0.66
CA ALA A 96 -19.39 0.76 0.26
C ALA A 96 -20.73 0.02 0.47
N ALA A 97 -20.78 -1.29 0.15
CA ALA A 97 -21.95 -2.13 0.37
C ALA A 97 -22.30 -2.24 1.87
N MET A 98 -21.30 -2.43 2.74
CA MET A 98 -21.51 -2.45 4.19
C MET A 98 -22.13 -1.14 4.69
N ILE A 99 -21.62 0.01 4.23
CA ILE A 99 -22.15 1.32 4.63
C ILE A 99 -23.61 1.48 4.20
N THR A 100 -23.98 1.03 2.99
CA THR A 100 -25.37 1.10 2.52
C THR A 100 -26.35 0.20 3.25
N HIS A 101 -25.88 -0.86 3.92
CA HIS A 101 -26.72 -1.74 4.75
C HIS A 101 -26.91 -1.24 6.19
N ILE A 102 -26.04 -0.34 6.65
CA ILE A 102 -26.09 0.25 8.00
C ILE A 102 -27.07 1.43 8.06
N TRP A 103 -27.45 1.99 6.91
CA TRP A 103 -28.41 3.08 6.75
C TRP A 103 -29.80 2.53 6.42
#